data_AF-A0A955E4Q1-F1
#
_entry.id   AF-A0A955E4Q1-F1
#
_cell.length_a   1.000
_cell.length_b   1.000
_cell.length_c   1.000
_cell.angle_alpha   90.00
_cell.angle_beta   90.00
_cell.angle_gamma   90.00
#
_symmetry.space_group_name_H-M   'P 1'
#
loop_
_entity.id
_entity.type
_entity.pdbx_description
1 polymer ?
#
loop_
_entity_poly.entity_id
_entity_poly.type
_entity_poly.pdbx_seq_one_letter_code
_entity_poly.pdbx_strand_id
1 'polypeptide(L)'
;MHKAFSLVEILIVVVILGILAAIALPKFAGASDDARTAATQSTLAGVRSSIAAYRTSAVINGGAPYPTLSALTDGTVLKFELPANPYSGVEGVQAVTEGQAEVRAVVSPTSAGWNYFVDNNATPPVVVFYANCEDDSTLQDVTGGFKGVNEL
;
A
#
# COMPACT_ATOMS: atom_id res chain seq x y z
N MET A 1 25.12 -27.32 -45.20
CA MET A 1 25.17 -25.88 -45.52
C MET A 1 24.20 -25.16 -44.59
N HIS A 2 24.70 -24.44 -43.59
CA HIS A 2 23.83 -23.61 -42.76
C HIS A 2 23.47 -22.35 -43.55
N LYS A 3 22.18 -22.18 -43.88
CA LYS A 3 21.66 -20.90 -44.37
C LYS A 3 21.95 -19.85 -43.30
N ALA A 4 22.88 -18.95 -43.60
CA ALA A 4 23.08 -17.76 -42.79
C ALA A 4 21.84 -16.86 -42.93
N PHE A 5 21.38 -16.32 -41.80
CA PHE A 5 20.30 -15.35 -41.72
C PHE A 5 20.62 -14.13 -42.61
N SER A 6 19.65 -13.64 -43.38
CA SER A 6 19.81 -12.40 -44.13
C SER A 6 19.87 -11.20 -43.18
N LEU A 7 20.72 -10.21 -43.50
CA LEU A 7 20.71 -8.91 -42.79
C LEU A 7 19.34 -8.25 -42.86
N VAL A 8 18.61 -8.44 -43.96
CA VAL A 8 17.25 -7.92 -44.13
C VAL A 8 16.25 -8.60 -43.19
N GLU A 9 16.44 -9.89 -42.91
CA GLU A 9 15.58 -10.61 -41.96
C GLU A 9 15.75 -10.07 -40.55
N ILE A 10 16.99 -9.85 -40.10
CA ILE A 10 17.22 -9.23 -38.78
C ILE A 10 16.72 -7.79 -38.75
N LEU A 11 16.88 -7.03 -39.84
CA LEU A 11 16.40 -5.65 -39.94
C LEU A 11 14.88 -5.56 -39.74
N ILE A 12 14.11 -6.41 -40.43
CA ILE A 12 12.65 -6.41 -40.31
C ILE A 12 12.23 -6.81 -38.88
N VAL A 13 12.91 -7.79 -38.26
CA VAL A 13 12.61 -8.22 -36.89
C VAL A 13 12.83 -7.08 -35.89
N VAL A 14 13.96 -6.37 -35.94
CA VAL A 14 14.21 -5.27 -35.00
C VAL A 14 13.27 -4.08 -35.21
N VAL A 15 12.84 -3.82 -36.45
CA VAL A 15 11.83 -2.79 -36.76
C VAL A 15 10.48 -3.16 -36.15
N ILE A 16 10.04 -4.41 -36.31
CA ILE A 16 8.78 -4.88 -35.72
C ILE A 16 8.85 -4.84 -34.19
N LEU A 17 9.95 -5.31 -33.59
CA LEU A 17 10.16 -5.23 -32.14
C LEU A 17 10.17 -3.79 -31.63
N GLY A 18 10.74 -2.84 -32.40
CA GLY A 18 10.74 -1.42 -32.07
C GLY A 18 9.32 -0.82 -32.04
N ILE A 19 8.47 -1.15 -33.01
CA ILE A 19 7.07 -0.68 -33.05
C ILE A 19 6.28 -1.28 -31.88
N LEU A 20 6.43 -2.59 -31.62
CA LEU A 20 5.77 -3.25 -30.51
C LEU A 20 6.19 -2.66 -29.16
N ALA A 21 7.48 -2.38 -28.96
CA ALA A 21 7.99 -1.75 -27.75
C ALA A 21 7.42 -0.34 -27.54
N ALA A 22 7.32 0.47 -28.61
CA ALA A 22 6.79 1.82 -28.55
C ALA A 22 5.32 1.87 -28.07
N ILE A 23 4.49 0.87 -28.43
CA ILE A 23 3.08 0.80 -28.02
C ILE A 23 2.94 0.13 -26.65
N ALA A 24 3.78 -0.84 -26.32
CA ALA A 24 3.68 -1.61 -25.08
C ALA A 24 4.14 -0.82 -23.85
N LEU A 25 5.23 -0.06 -23.97
CA LEU A 25 5.85 0.66 -22.83
C LEU A 25 4.90 1.65 -22.14
N PRO A 26 4.18 2.54 -22.85
CA PRO A 26 3.29 3.50 -22.19
C PRO A 26 2.15 2.83 -21.40
N LYS A 27 1.64 1.70 -21.91
CA LYS A 27 0.55 0.96 -21.25
C LYS A 27 1.04 0.24 -19.99
N PHE A 28 2.29 -0.23 -19.99
CA PHE A 28 2.87 -0.96 -18.86
C PHE A 28 3.17 -0.04 -17.66
N ALA A 29 3.54 1.22 -17.91
CA ALA A 29 3.79 2.20 -16.86
C ALA A 29 2.52 2.48 -16.02
N GLY A 30 1.40 2.83 -16.66
CA GLY A 30 0.14 3.09 -15.94
C GLY A 30 -0.41 1.85 -15.21
N ALA A 31 -0.29 0.66 -15.81
CA ALA A 31 -0.70 -0.58 -15.17
C ALA A 31 0.11 -0.91 -13.90
N SER A 32 1.38 -0.49 -13.85
CA SER A 32 2.22 -0.68 -12.67
C SER A 32 1.81 0.25 -11.51
N ASP A 33 1.39 1.48 -11.81
CA ASP A 33 0.89 2.43 -10.82
C ASP A 33 -0.45 1.97 -10.23
N ASP A 34 -1.37 1.52 -11.09
CA ASP A 34 -2.65 0.95 -10.66
C ASP A 34 -2.47 -0.31 -9.81
N ALA A 35 -1.50 -1.17 -10.16
CA ALA A 35 -1.17 -2.35 -9.37
C ALA A 35 -0.66 -1.97 -7.97
N ARG A 36 0.16 -0.92 -7.86
CA ARG A 36 0.63 -0.40 -6.56
C ARG A 36 -0.52 0.15 -5.73
N THR A 37 -1.40 0.98 -6.30
CA THR A 37 -2.61 1.48 -5.61
C THR A 37 -3.48 0.33 -5.10
N ALA A 38 -3.76 -0.66 -5.95
CA ALA A 38 -4.59 -1.80 -5.60
C ALA A 38 -3.95 -2.66 -4.49
N ALA A 39 -2.64 -2.88 -4.53
CA ALA A 39 -1.91 -3.60 -3.51
C ALA A 39 -1.96 -2.88 -2.14
N THR A 40 -1.81 -1.55 -2.14
CA THR A 40 -1.93 -0.75 -0.91
C THR A 40 -3.34 -0.86 -0.33
N GLN A 41 -4.38 -0.68 -1.14
CA GLN A 41 -5.77 -0.80 -0.69
C GLN A 41 -6.09 -2.21 -0.17
N SER A 42 -5.59 -3.26 -0.83
CA SER A 42 -5.74 -4.64 -0.39
C SER A 42 -5.13 -4.86 1.00
N THR A 43 -3.92 -4.33 1.22
CA THR A 43 -3.24 -4.41 2.52
C THR A 43 -4.02 -3.66 3.59
N LEU A 44 -4.44 -2.41 3.31
CA LEU A 44 -5.28 -1.61 4.22
C LEU A 44 -6.58 -2.34 4.57
N ALA A 45 -7.26 -2.94 3.59
CA ALA A 45 -8.48 -3.70 3.81
C ALA A 45 -8.26 -4.96 4.67
N GLY A 46 -7.17 -5.69 4.43
CA GLY A 46 -6.79 -6.87 5.23
C GLY A 46 -6.52 -6.52 6.70
N VAL A 47 -5.79 -5.42 6.95
CA VAL A 47 -5.53 -4.93 8.31
C VAL A 47 -6.81 -4.44 8.98
N ARG A 48 -7.62 -3.63 8.29
CA ARG A 48 -8.91 -3.12 8.80
C ARG A 48 -9.85 -4.29 9.17
N SER A 49 -9.91 -5.33 8.34
CA SER A 49 -10.70 -6.54 8.61
C SER A 49 -10.21 -7.28 9.86
N SER A 50 -8.90 -7.44 10.00
CA SER A 50 -8.29 -8.11 11.17
C SER A 50 -8.53 -7.32 12.47
N ILE A 51 -8.42 -5.99 12.42
CA ILE A 51 -8.75 -5.11 13.56
C ILE A 51 -10.24 -5.21 13.92
N ALA A 52 -11.13 -5.23 12.92
CA ALA A 52 -12.56 -5.37 13.15
C ALA A 52 -12.91 -6.71 13.82
N ALA A 53 -12.30 -7.82 13.35
CA ALA A 53 -12.47 -9.12 13.97
C ALA A 53 -11.99 -9.15 15.43
N TYR A 54 -10.82 -8.56 15.69
CA TYR A 54 -10.31 -8.39 17.06
C TYR A 54 -11.29 -7.59 17.93
N ARG A 55 -11.79 -6.46 17.41
CA ARG A 55 -12.73 -5.59 18.13
C ARG A 55 -13.98 -6.32 18.57
N THR A 56 -14.58 -7.13 17.69
CA THR A 56 -15.77 -7.91 18.03
C THR A 56 -15.50 -8.83 19.23
N SER A 57 -14.39 -9.57 19.21
CA SER A 57 -14.02 -10.44 20.33
C SER A 57 -13.66 -9.65 21.59
N ALA A 58 -12.92 -8.55 21.47
CA ALA A 58 -12.48 -7.75 22.61
C ALA A 58 -13.66 -7.11 23.35
N VAL A 59 -14.63 -6.54 22.61
CA VAL A 59 -15.83 -5.92 23.20
C VAL A 59 -16.68 -6.95 23.94
N ILE A 60 -16.82 -8.17 23.42
CA ILE A 60 -17.55 -9.27 24.09
C ILE A 60 -16.88 -9.64 25.43
N ASN A 61 -15.55 -9.64 25.47
CA ASN A 61 -14.78 -9.98 26.67
C ASN A 61 -14.58 -8.78 27.62
N GLY A 62 -15.18 -7.61 27.35
CA GLY A 62 -15.00 -6.41 28.16
C GLY A 62 -13.59 -5.80 28.08
N GLY A 63 -12.81 -6.15 27.06
CA GLY A 63 -11.47 -5.63 26.82
C GLY A 63 -11.46 -4.34 26.01
N ALA A 64 -10.25 -3.80 25.79
CA ALA A 64 -10.05 -2.62 24.96
C ALA A 64 -10.46 -2.92 23.50
N PRO A 65 -11.30 -2.07 22.86
CA PRO A 65 -11.92 -2.40 21.58
C PRO A 65 -10.94 -2.48 20.41
N TYR A 66 -9.80 -1.79 20.45
CA TYR A 66 -8.79 -1.85 19.40
C TYR A 66 -7.46 -2.39 19.94
N PRO A 67 -6.68 -3.09 19.11
CA PRO A 67 -5.41 -3.66 19.54
C PRO A 67 -4.35 -2.58 19.72
N THR A 68 -3.40 -2.82 20.64
CA THR A 68 -2.18 -2.01 20.71
C THR A 68 -1.29 -2.30 19.49
N LEU A 69 -0.29 -1.45 19.21
CA LEU A 69 0.67 -1.72 18.13
C LEU A 69 1.37 -3.08 18.29
N SER A 70 1.70 -3.46 19.52
CA SER A 70 2.30 -4.78 19.81
C SER A 70 1.34 -5.90 19.40
N ALA A 71 0.09 -5.86 19.87
CA ALA A 71 -0.91 -6.88 19.54
C ALA A 71 -1.26 -6.92 18.05
N LEU A 72 -1.08 -5.80 17.33
CA LEU A 72 -1.24 -5.76 15.90
C LEU A 72 -0.15 -6.58 15.18
N THR A 73 1.09 -6.50 15.66
CA THR A 73 2.29 -7.00 14.94
C THR A 73 2.84 -8.33 15.48
N ASP A 74 2.47 -8.75 16.69
CA ASP A 74 2.96 -9.97 17.36
C ASP A 74 2.27 -11.27 16.92
N GLY A 75 1.41 -11.23 15.90
CA GLY A 75 0.63 -12.37 15.43
C GLY A 75 -0.69 -12.61 16.17
N THR A 76 -1.02 -11.79 17.18
CA THR A 76 -2.31 -11.87 17.87
C THR A 76 -3.45 -11.47 16.93
N VAL A 77 -3.34 -10.30 16.30
CA VAL A 77 -4.37 -9.74 15.41
C VAL A 77 -4.11 -10.10 13.95
N LEU A 78 -2.93 -9.72 13.42
CA LEU A 78 -2.58 -10.02 12.05
C LEU A 78 -2.11 -11.48 11.96
N LYS A 79 -2.85 -12.29 11.19
CA LYS A 79 -2.49 -13.69 10.89
C LYS A 79 -1.66 -13.84 9.61
N PHE A 80 -1.29 -12.71 9.01
CA PHE A 80 -0.44 -12.62 7.84
C PHE A 80 0.71 -11.66 8.12
N GLU A 81 1.82 -11.86 7.44
CA GLU A 81 2.94 -10.93 7.47
C GLU A 81 2.59 -9.69 6.66
N LEU A 82 2.74 -8.52 7.27
CA LEU A 82 2.41 -7.27 6.61
C LEU A 82 3.45 -6.99 5.51
N PRO A 83 3.04 -6.88 4.23
CA PRO A 83 3.98 -6.67 3.14
C PRO A 83 4.62 -5.28 3.22
N ALA A 84 5.75 -5.12 2.54
CA ALA A 84 6.33 -3.81 2.26
C ALA A 84 5.29 -2.89 1.60
N ASN A 85 5.32 -1.60 1.95
CA ASN A 85 4.48 -0.62 1.29
C ASN A 85 4.84 -0.58 -0.21
N PRO A 86 3.88 -0.80 -1.14
CA PRO A 86 4.14 -0.87 -2.58
C PRO A 86 4.75 0.41 -3.20
N TYR A 87 4.64 1.54 -2.52
CA TYR A 87 5.18 2.83 -2.97
C TYR A 87 6.59 3.07 -2.44
N SER A 88 6.80 2.95 -1.12
CA SER A 88 8.12 3.21 -0.52
C SER A 88 9.06 2.00 -0.51
N GLY A 89 8.54 0.78 -0.67
CA GLY A 89 9.30 -0.47 -0.55
C GLY A 89 9.76 -0.78 0.88
N VAL A 90 9.28 -0.02 1.87
CA VAL A 90 9.66 -0.16 3.28
C VAL A 90 8.65 -1.04 4.01
N GLU A 91 9.14 -1.93 4.86
CA GLU A 91 8.33 -2.83 5.70
C GLU A 91 8.06 -2.22 7.08
N GLY A 92 7.26 -2.90 7.89
CA GLY A 92 7.05 -2.55 9.29
C GLY A 92 6.01 -1.46 9.56
N VAL A 93 5.57 -1.43 10.81
CA VAL A 93 4.54 -0.51 11.32
C VAL A 93 5.13 0.30 12.46
N GLN A 94 4.89 1.61 12.46
CA GLN A 94 5.23 2.49 13.59
C GLN A 94 4.00 3.08 14.24
N ALA A 95 4.13 3.42 15.53
CA ALA A 95 3.13 4.20 16.24
C ALA A 95 3.28 5.68 15.86
N VAL A 96 2.15 6.35 15.64
CA VAL A 96 2.10 7.80 15.43
C VAL A 96 1.23 8.46 16.50
N THR A 97 1.37 9.78 16.66
CA THR A 97 0.52 10.56 17.58
C THR A 97 -0.85 10.85 16.96
N GLU A 98 -1.80 11.27 17.80
CA GLU A 98 -3.15 11.65 17.34
C GLU A 98 -3.10 12.72 16.26
N GLY A 99 -2.38 13.83 16.50
CA GLY A 99 -2.25 14.91 15.51
C GLY A 99 -1.58 14.48 14.21
N GLN A 100 -0.67 13.49 14.25
CA GLN A 100 -0.08 12.91 13.04
C GLN A 100 -1.09 12.03 12.29
N ALA A 101 -1.91 11.27 13.01
CA ALA A 101 -2.93 10.41 12.41
C ALA A 101 -4.06 11.24 11.75
N GLU A 102 -4.48 12.34 12.37
CA GLU A 102 -5.53 13.23 11.85
C GLU A 102 -5.20 13.79 10.47
N VAL A 103 -3.95 14.24 10.28
CA VAL A 103 -3.48 14.81 9.01
C VAL A 103 -2.84 13.78 8.09
N ARG A 104 -2.90 12.49 8.44
CA ARG A 104 -2.21 11.40 7.72
C ARG A 104 -0.73 11.69 7.48
N ALA A 105 -0.04 12.25 8.47
CA ALA A 105 1.35 12.68 8.34
C ALA A 105 2.27 11.51 7.94
N VAL A 106 3.21 11.80 7.05
CA VAL A 106 4.35 10.92 6.75
C VAL A 106 5.38 11.12 7.86
N VAL A 107 5.82 10.03 8.48
CA VAL A 107 6.71 10.03 9.64
C VAL A 107 7.83 9.05 9.35
N SER A 108 9.10 9.43 9.44
CA SER A 108 10.24 8.50 9.27
C SER A 108 10.06 7.49 8.10
N PRO A 109 9.80 7.95 6.85
CA PRO A 109 9.36 7.10 5.73
C PRO A 109 10.32 5.99 5.33
N THR A 110 11.59 6.08 5.73
CA THR A 110 12.61 5.06 5.50
C THR A 110 12.65 3.96 6.56
N SER A 111 11.95 4.15 7.68
CA SER A 111 11.99 3.26 8.85
C SER A 111 10.76 2.36 8.98
N ALA A 112 9.60 2.82 8.52
CA ALA A 112 8.37 2.03 8.51
C ALA A 112 7.53 2.34 7.27
N GLY A 113 6.97 1.32 6.64
CA GLY A 113 6.07 1.47 5.49
C GLY A 113 4.65 1.89 5.86
N TRP A 114 4.28 1.70 7.14
CA TRP A 114 2.91 1.86 7.61
C TRP A 114 2.85 2.60 8.94
N ASN A 115 1.81 3.40 9.12
CA ASN A 115 1.54 4.15 10.34
C ASN A 115 0.29 3.61 11.04
N TYR A 116 0.37 3.51 12.36
CA TYR A 116 -0.72 3.04 13.20
C TYR A 116 -0.93 3.98 14.39
N PHE A 117 -2.17 4.36 14.61
CA PHE A 117 -2.61 5.10 15.79
C PHE A 117 -3.80 4.38 16.41
N VAL A 118 -3.81 4.33 17.73
CA VAL A 118 -4.91 3.77 18.51
C VAL A 118 -5.08 4.58 19.78
N ASP A 119 -6.31 4.98 20.06
CA ASP A 119 -6.71 5.48 21.37
C ASP A 119 -8.01 4.79 21.80
N ASN A 120 -7.88 3.90 22.77
CA ASN A 120 -9.00 3.17 23.37
C ASN A 120 -9.72 3.96 24.47
N ASN A 121 -9.15 5.08 24.93
CA ASN A 121 -9.74 5.94 25.95
C ASN A 121 -10.54 7.10 25.36
N ALA A 122 -10.34 7.42 24.08
CA ALA A 122 -11.17 8.36 23.34
C ALA A 122 -12.65 7.96 23.36
N THR A 123 -13.54 8.95 23.28
CA THR A 123 -15.00 8.74 23.23
C THR A 123 -15.58 9.37 21.96
N PRO A 124 -15.85 8.58 20.89
CA PRO A 124 -15.68 7.14 20.79
C PRO A 124 -14.21 6.71 20.63
N PRO A 125 -13.86 5.44 20.97
CA PRO A 125 -12.51 4.92 20.72
C PRO A 125 -12.13 5.05 19.24
N VAL A 126 -10.87 5.38 18.99
CA VAL A 126 -10.35 5.64 17.63
C VAL A 126 -9.19 4.72 17.29
N VAL A 127 -9.14 4.33 16.02
CA VAL A 127 -8.02 3.60 15.43
C VAL A 127 -7.81 4.09 14.01
N VAL A 128 -6.55 4.21 13.62
CA VAL A 128 -6.16 4.62 12.28
C VAL A 128 -4.99 3.76 11.83
N PHE A 129 -5.12 3.20 10.63
CA PHE A 129 -4.03 2.53 9.93
C PHE A 129 -3.95 3.09 8.51
N TYR A 130 -2.77 3.55 8.11
CA TYR A 130 -2.54 4.21 6.83
C TYR A 130 -1.11 3.99 6.31
N ALA A 131 -0.93 4.17 5.01
CA ALA A 131 0.38 4.03 4.36
C ALA A 131 1.29 5.21 4.71
N ASN A 132 2.59 4.94 4.85
CA ASN A 132 3.59 5.94 5.18
C ASN A 132 4.49 6.24 3.96
N CYS A 133 4.02 7.11 3.07
CA CYS A 133 4.78 7.59 1.91
C CYS A 133 4.24 8.94 1.41
N GLU A 134 5.09 9.69 0.70
CA GLU A 134 4.77 11.01 0.13
C GLU A 134 4.20 10.93 -1.28
N ASP A 135 4.19 9.73 -1.89
CA ASP A 135 3.71 9.54 -3.26
C ASP A 135 2.19 9.67 -3.38
N ASP A 136 1.76 10.14 -4.55
CA ASP A 136 0.37 10.18 -4.96
C ASP A 136 -0.09 8.82 -5.50
N SER A 137 -1.34 8.49 -5.24
CA SER A 137 -2.01 7.30 -5.79
C SER A 137 -2.59 7.58 -7.18
N THR A 138 -3.10 6.54 -7.85
CA THR A 138 -3.83 6.71 -9.12
C THR A 138 -5.29 7.14 -8.94
N LEU A 139 -5.78 7.29 -7.70
CA LEU A 139 -7.16 7.72 -7.42
C LEU A 139 -7.30 9.23 -7.43
N GLN A 140 -8.39 9.72 -8.03
CA GLN A 140 -8.72 11.15 -8.00
C GLN A 140 -9.34 11.57 -6.66
N ASP A 141 -8.95 12.75 -6.21
CA ASP A 141 -9.58 13.48 -5.12
C ASP A 141 -10.80 14.30 -5.62
N VAL A 142 -11.65 14.75 -4.70
CA VAL A 142 -12.83 15.59 -4.96
C VAL A 142 -12.50 16.92 -5.63
N THR A 143 -11.25 17.36 -5.55
CA THR A 143 -10.72 18.57 -6.18
C THR A 143 -10.23 18.37 -7.61
N GLY A 144 -10.21 17.12 -8.11
CA GLY A 144 -9.65 16.77 -9.43
C GLY A 144 -8.13 16.54 -9.42
N GLY A 145 -7.48 16.63 -8.26
CA GLY A 145 -6.10 16.16 -8.04
C GLY A 145 -6.03 14.65 -7.81
N PHE A 146 -4.84 14.13 -7.51
CA PHE A 146 -4.65 12.76 -7.05
C PHE A 146 -4.66 12.71 -5.52
N LYS A 147 -5.17 11.61 -4.96
CA LYS A 147 -5.11 11.36 -3.51
C LYS A 147 -3.72 10.90 -3.12
N GLY A 148 -3.21 11.41 -2.01
CA GLY A 148 -2.00 10.87 -1.39
C GLY A 148 -2.21 9.40 -1.00
N VAL A 149 -1.17 8.58 -1.12
CA VAL A 149 -1.27 7.14 -0.76
C VAL A 149 -1.54 6.94 0.74
N ASN A 150 -1.11 7.89 1.57
CA ASN A 150 -1.43 8.01 2.99
C ASN A 150 -2.92 8.29 3.28
N GLU A 151 -3.71 8.68 2.27
CA GLU A 151 -5.13 9.03 2.39
C GLU A 151 -6.08 7.93 1.84
N LEU A 152 -5.54 6.75 1.48
CA LEU A 152 -6.29 5.60 0.96
C LEU A 152 -7.10 4.82 2.03
#